data_AF-A0A366ZTU4-F1
#
_entry.id   AF-A0A366ZTU4-F1
#
_cell.length_a   1.000
_cell.length_b   1.000
_cell.length_c   1.000
_cell.angle_alpha   90.00
_cell.angle_beta   90.00
_cell.angle_gamma   90.00
#
_symmetry.space_group_name_H-M   'P 1'
#
loop_
_entity.id
_entity.type
_entity.pdbx_description
1 polymer ?
#
loop_
_entity_poly.entity_id
_entity_poly.type
_entity_poly.pdbx_seq_one_letter_code
_entity_poly.pdbx_strand_id
1 'polypeptide(L)'
;MTGLRDLARPLRDEADLDPLLERVGDARTVAVGEASHGGRTASSPPLASSGRDPEGGREGDWPDCYRVNRSVKLRPGADADPYDVLDAFARWPTWMWANDDVVLVGFGGYRGMVVAGSEWGAQMQRMAVPEARAGSLEALLHEQVGEDALLVLPRGDRPAALDRQLDHRAIGVVYRPERERWGNYVPTVLAERYDAFLYFDDTRPLQPLHLERADEHVPPLAHTV
;
A
#
# COMPACT_ATOMS: atom_id res chain seq x y z
N MET A 1 2.81 28.29 6.48
CA MET A 1 2.50 26.94 6.97
C MET A 1 2.41 26.05 5.74
N THR A 2 3.30 25.07 5.62
CA THR A 2 3.33 24.14 4.48
C THR A 2 2.05 23.30 4.49
N GLY A 3 1.30 23.29 3.38
CA GLY A 3 0.10 22.45 3.19
C GLY A 3 0.43 21.09 2.58
N LEU A 4 -0.55 20.19 2.49
CA LEU A 4 -0.38 18.89 1.79
C LEU A 4 0.01 19.08 0.33
N ARG A 5 -0.56 20.09 -0.35
CA ARG A 5 -0.23 20.44 -1.73
C ARG A 5 1.24 20.82 -1.92
N ASP A 6 1.86 21.46 -0.93
CA ASP A 6 3.27 21.86 -1.01
C ASP A 6 4.22 20.66 -0.89
N LEU A 7 3.75 19.55 -0.32
CA LEU A 7 4.48 18.28 -0.25
C LEU A 7 4.24 17.38 -1.47
N ALA A 8 3.14 17.59 -2.19
CA ALA A 8 2.75 16.79 -3.33
C ALA A 8 3.57 17.16 -4.56
N ARG A 9 4.31 16.18 -5.08
CA ARG A 9 5.08 16.28 -6.33
C ARG A 9 4.33 15.56 -7.44
N PRO A 10 3.89 16.24 -8.51
CA PRO A 10 3.17 15.59 -9.60
C PRO A 10 3.96 14.42 -10.21
N LEU A 11 3.25 13.35 -10.62
CA LEU A 11 3.81 12.18 -11.29
C LEU A 11 3.51 12.22 -12.80
N ARG A 12 4.51 12.60 -13.59
CA ARG A 12 4.42 12.77 -15.05
C ARG A 12 5.34 11.80 -15.78
N ASP A 13 6.51 11.56 -15.23
CA ASP A 13 7.48 10.61 -15.76
C ASP A 13 8.25 9.88 -14.64
N GLU A 14 9.17 9.00 -15.03
CA GLU A 14 9.92 8.16 -14.09
C GLU A 14 10.84 8.98 -13.18
N ALA A 15 11.34 10.13 -13.63
CA ALA A 15 12.26 10.97 -12.85
C ALA A 15 11.54 11.65 -11.66
N ASP A 16 10.21 11.76 -11.71
CA ASP A 16 9.42 12.24 -10.57
C ASP A 16 9.49 11.30 -9.35
N LEU A 17 10.00 10.07 -9.53
CA LEU A 17 10.28 9.12 -8.45
C LEU A 17 11.66 9.32 -7.80
N ASP A 18 12.55 10.15 -8.36
CA ASP A 18 13.89 10.40 -7.81
C ASP A 18 13.88 10.77 -6.31
N PRO A 19 12.96 11.61 -5.80
CA PRO A 19 12.90 11.95 -4.38
C PRO A 19 12.54 10.75 -3.48
N LEU A 20 11.81 9.77 -4.02
CA LEU A 20 11.56 8.50 -3.34
C LEU A 20 12.83 7.64 -3.35
N LEU A 21 13.55 7.58 -4.46
CA LEU A 21 14.81 6.84 -4.56
C LEU A 21 15.87 7.43 -3.61
N GLU A 22 15.95 8.76 -3.51
CA GLU A 22 16.78 9.46 -2.52
C GLU A 22 16.37 9.12 -1.08
N ARG A 23 15.06 9.01 -0.81
CA ARG A 23 14.54 8.60 0.50
C ARG A 23 14.87 7.14 0.84
N VAL A 24 14.85 6.26 -0.16
CA VAL A 24 15.29 4.87 -0.04
C VAL A 24 16.78 4.83 0.31
N GLY A 25 17.60 5.63 -0.36
CA GLY A 25 19.04 5.70 -0.10
C GLY A 25 19.68 4.31 -0.18
N ASP A 26 20.45 3.94 0.84
CA ASP A 26 21.13 2.64 0.93
C ASP A 26 20.31 1.58 1.70
N ALA A 27 18.99 1.78 1.85
CA ALA A 27 18.14 0.85 2.60
C ALA A 27 18.24 -0.57 2.03
N ARG A 28 18.47 -1.54 2.93
CA ARG A 28 18.62 -2.96 2.57
C ARG A 28 17.31 -3.59 2.12
N THR A 29 16.17 -3.01 2.51
CA THR A 29 14.85 -3.51 2.14
C THR A 29 13.87 -2.36 1.91
N VAL A 30 13.19 -2.39 0.77
CA VAL A 30 12.10 -1.47 0.45
C VAL A 30 10.80 -2.27 0.47
N ALA A 31 9.91 -1.94 1.40
CA ALA A 31 8.59 -2.57 1.47
C ALA A 31 7.57 -1.67 0.76
N VAL A 32 7.02 -2.19 -0.32
CA VAL A 32 5.99 -1.55 -1.12
C VAL A 32 4.64 -2.12 -0.67
N GLY A 33 3.89 -1.34 0.10
CA GLY A 33 2.58 -1.74 0.60
C GLY A 33 1.47 -1.16 -0.26
N GLU A 34 0.83 -1.98 -1.07
CA GLU A 34 -0.33 -1.56 -1.85
C GLU A 34 -1.56 -1.50 -0.94
N ALA A 35 -2.25 -0.36 -0.88
CA ALA A 35 -3.54 -0.30 -0.18
C ALA A 35 -4.68 -0.90 -1.02
N SER A 36 -4.48 -1.18 -2.31
CA SER A 36 -5.53 -1.71 -3.20
C SER A 36 -4.96 -2.64 -4.25
N HIS A 37 -5.11 -3.96 -4.13
CA HIS A 37 -4.52 -4.91 -5.08
C HIS A 37 -5.02 -4.68 -6.51
N GLY A 38 -4.09 -4.48 -7.46
CA GLY A 38 -4.40 -4.64 -8.88
C GLY A 38 -4.75 -3.37 -9.68
N GLY A 39 -4.30 -2.19 -9.24
CA GLY A 39 -4.45 -0.92 -9.98
C GLY A 39 -3.16 -0.46 -10.70
N ARG A 40 -3.29 0.18 -11.87
CA ARG A 40 -2.21 0.90 -12.59
C ARG A 40 -2.64 2.31 -12.97
N THR A 41 -1.68 3.20 -13.17
CA THR A 41 -1.93 4.50 -13.82
C THR A 41 -1.18 4.61 -15.15
N ALA A 42 -1.57 5.59 -15.97
CA ALA A 42 -0.98 5.81 -17.29
C ALA A 42 0.53 6.15 -17.23
N SER A 43 0.99 6.71 -16.10
CA SER A 43 2.38 7.09 -15.84
C SER A 43 3.22 5.98 -15.18
N SER A 44 2.63 4.81 -14.88
CA SER A 44 3.37 3.69 -14.30
C SER A 44 4.16 2.94 -15.39
N PRO A 45 5.50 2.81 -15.30
CA PRO A 45 6.23 1.93 -16.20
C PRO A 45 5.68 0.50 -16.12
N PRO A 46 5.79 -0.31 -17.19
CA PRO A 46 5.51 -1.73 -17.08
C PRO A 46 6.41 -2.33 -16.00
N LEU A 47 5.82 -2.64 -14.84
CA LEU A 47 6.35 -3.64 -13.93
C LEU A 47 6.37 -4.96 -14.70
N ALA A 48 7.44 -5.18 -15.46
CA ALA A 48 7.85 -6.50 -15.83
C ALA A 48 8.12 -7.22 -14.51
N SER A 49 7.42 -8.32 -14.27
CA SER A 49 7.94 -9.36 -13.40
C SER A 49 9.22 -9.87 -14.07
N SER A 50 10.34 -9.17 -13.82
CA SER A 50 11.64 -9.73 -14.12
C SER A 50 11.71 -11.01 -13.31
N GLY A 51 11.79 -12.16 -13.98
CA GLY A 51 11.92 -13.49 -13.38
C GLY A 51 13.25 -13.70 -12.65
N ARG A 52 13.55 -12.82 -11.70
CA ARG A 52 14.46 -13.06 -10.58
C ARG A 52 13.60 -12.85 -9.34
N ASP A 53 13.28 -13.93 -8.67
CA ASP A 53 12.79 -13.87 -7.29
C ASP A 53 13.79 -13.04 -6.47
N PRO A 54 13.40 -11.87 -5.93
CA PRO A 54 14.12 -11.36 -4.77
C PRO A 54 13.73 -12.27 -3.62
N GLU A 55 14.71 -12.94 -3.04
CA GLU A 55 14.54 -13.82 -1.88
C GLU A 55 13.69 -13.13 -0.80
N GLY A 56 12.46 -13.60 -0.57
CA GLY A 56 11.73 -13.38 0.69
C GLY A 56 10.56 -12.39 0.74
N GLY A 57 10.12 -11.76 -0.35
CA GLY A 57 8.92 -10.89 -0.30
C GLY A 57 7.60 -11.66 -0.15
N ARG A 58 6.94 -11.59 1.03
CA ARG A 58 5.56 -12.10 1.22
C ARG A 58 4.64 -11.02 1.79
N GLU A 59 3.37 -11.07 1.37
CA GLU A 59 2.27 -10.29 1.98
C GLU A 59 2.01 -10.81 3.42
N GLY A 60 2.35 -10.00 4.42
CA GLY A 60 2.21 -10.32 5.85
C GLY A 60 0.92 -9.75 6.47
N ASP A 61 0.51 -10.28 7.62
CA ASP A 61 -0.67 -9.76 8.34
C ASP A 61 -0.42 -8.33 8.82
N TRP A 62 -1.35 -7.43 8.51
CA TRP A 62 -1.17 -5.98 8.71
C TRP A 62 -0.90 -5.58 10.17
N PRO A 63 -1.60 -6.11 11.20
CA PRO A 63 -1.35 -5.75 12.60
C PRO A 63 0.08 -6.08 13.05
N ASP A 64 0.60 -7.23 12.61
CA ASP A 64 1.94 -7.67 12.98
C ASP A 64 3.01 -6.83 12.23
N CYS A 65 2.84 -6.60 10.92
CA CYS A 65 3.70 -5.70 10.16
C CYS A 65 3.69 -4.26 10.71
N TYR A 66 2.54 -3.79 11.21
CA TYR A 66 2.41 -2.47 11.81
C TYR A 66 3.16 -2.36 13.15
N ARG A 67 3.15 -3.41 13.99
CA ARG A 67 3.96 -3.44 15.23
C ARG A 67 5.45 -3.32 14.93
N VAL A 68 5.94 -4.05 13.93
CA VAL A 68 7.35 -4.00 13.49
C VAL A 68 7.69 -2.59 13.03
N ASN A 69 6.87 -2.00 12.16
CA ASN A 69 7.04 -0.62 11.69
C ASN A 69 7.12 0.39 12.84
N ARG A 70 6.27 0.26 13.86
CA ARG A 70 6.31 1.15 15.04
C ARG A 70 7.64 1.02 15.80
N SER A 71 8.15 -0.20 15.94
CA SER A 71 9.41 -0.49 16.63
C SER A 71 10.62 0.06 15.86
N VAL A 72 10.74 -0.24 14.56
CA VAL A 72 11.81 0.28 13.68
C VAL A 72 11.81 1.81 13.61
N LYS A 73 10.63 2.45 13.65
CA LYS A 73 10.50 3.92 13.67
C LYS A 73 10.67 4.55 15.06
N LEU A 74 11.06 3.78 16.08
CA LEU A 74 11.28 4.23 17.46
C LEU A 74 10.09 5.02 18.03
N ARG A 75 8.87 4.57 17.76
CA ARG A 75 7.66 5.30 18.17
C ARG A 75 7.42 5.19 19.68
N PRO A 76 6.85 6.23 20.32
CA PRO A 76 6.43 6.14 21.72
C PRO A 76 5.48 4.96 21.96
N GLY A 77 5.79 4.13 22.96
CA GLY A 77 5.01 2.93 23.30
C GLY A 77 5.12 1.78 22.29
N ALA A 78 6.08 1.82 21.36
CA ALA A 78 6.43 0.66 20.54
C ALA A 78 7.29 -0.33 21.33
N ASP A 79 7.30 -1.59 20.87
CA ASP A 79 8.23 -2.61 21.35
C ASP A 79 9.67 -2.12 21.15
N ALA A 80 10.51 -2.31 22.18
CA ALA A 80 11.85 -1.72 22.22
C ALA A 80 12.81 -2.36 21.22
N ASP A 81 12.62 -3.65 20.93
CA ASP A 81 13.40 -4.40 19.97
C ASP A 81 12.50 -4.90 18.82
N PRO A 82 12.73 -4.47 17.56
CA PRO A 82 11.97 -4.99 16.44
C PRO A 82 12.16 -6.49 16.25
N TYR A 83 13.29 -7.07 16.67
CA TYR A 83 13.51 -8.52 16.60
C TYR A 83 12.57 -9.30 17.52
N ASP A 84 12.23 -8.77 18.71
CA ASP A 84 11.24 -9.38 19.61
C ASP A 84 9.83 -9.37 18.99
N VAL A 85 9.49 -8.34 18.22
CA VAL A 85 8.22 -8.26 17.48
C VAL A 85 8.18 -9.31 16.37
N LEU A 86 9.32 -9.51 15.71
CA LEU A 86 9.45 -10.43 14.59
C LEU A 86 9.47 -11.90 15.02
N ASP A 87 10.05 -12.19 16.17
CA ASP A 87 10.01 -13.50 16.81
C ASP A 87 8.58 -13.90 17.23
N ALA A 88 7.68 -12.93 17.42
CA ALA A 88 6.26 -13.18 17.71
C ALA A 88 5.47 -13.70 16.50
N PHE A 89 6.00 -13.64 15.27
CA PHE A 89 5.40 -14.25 14.09
C PHE A 89 5.55 -15.78 14.13
N ALA A 90 4.80 -16.46 14.99
CA ALA A 90 4.85 -17.92 15.16
C ALA A 90 4.48 -18.71 13.89
N ARG A 91 3.93 -18.04 12.87
CA ARG A 91 3.41 -18.64 11.64
C ARG A 91 4.44 -18.76 10.52
N TRP A 92 5.60 -18.10 10.65
CA TRP A 92 6.59 -17.99 9.58
C TRP A 92 8.04 -17.99 10.10
N PRO A 93 9.03 -18.39 9.28
CA PRO A 93 10.43 -18.38 9.71
C PRO A 93 10.96 -16.97 10.04
N THR A 94 11.67 -16.83 11.15
CA THR A 94 12.19 -15.55 11.69
C THR A 94 13.23 -14.87 10.81
N TRP A 95 13.88 -15.60 9.89
CA TRP A 95 14.86 -15.05 8.95
C TRP A 95 14.27 -14.10 7.90
N MET A 96 12.95 -14.07 7.69
CA MET A 96 12.32 -13.15 6.73
C MET A 96 12.34 -11.67 7.14
N TRP A 97 12.74 -11.37 8.37
CA TRP A 97 12.47 -10.06 8.96
C TRP A 97 13.67 -9.32 9.56
N ALA A 98 14.88 -9.86 9.43
CA ALA A 98 16.07 -9.38 10.13
C ALA A 98 16.68 -8.04 9.61
N ASN A 99 15.85 -7.01 9.36
CA ASN A 99 16.29 -5.76 8.73
C ASN A 99 15.95 -4.53 9.58
N ASP A 100 16.97 -3.71 9.82
CA ASP A 100 17.00 -2.50 10.64
C ASP A 100 16.82 -1.20 9.82
N ASP A 101 16.93 -1.27 8.48
CA ASP A 101 16.76 -0.14 7.56
C ASP A 101 15.62 -0.40 6.54
N VAL A 102 14.41 0.03 6.88
CA VAL A 102 13.19 -0.17 6.06
C VAL A 102 12.54 1.16 5.67
N VAL A 103 12.18 1.29 4.39
CA VAL A 103 11.34 2.39 3.87
C VAL A 103 9.98 1.85 3.46
N LEU A 104 8.91 2.45 4.00
CA LEU A 104 7.53 2.09 3.67
C LEU A 104 6.92 3.05 2.65
N VAL A 105 6.53 2.52 1.51
CA VAL A 105 5.81 3.27 0.47
C VAL A 105 4.35 2.81 0.42
N GLY A 106 3.44 3.74 0.69
CA GLY A 106 2.00 3.52 0.61
C GLY A 106 1.40 3.99 -0.72
N PHE A 107 0.23 3.46 -1.06
CA PHE A 107 -0.50 3.77 -2.29
C PHE A 107 -1.93 4.15 -1.95
N GLY A 108 -2.53 5.09 -2.66
CA GLY A 108 -3.96 5.44 -2.50
C GLY A 108 -4.56 5.93 -3.81
N GLY A 109 -5.84 5.62 -4.01
CA GLY A 109 -6.58 5.98 -5.22
C GLY A 109 -7.94 6.60 -4.90
N TYR A 110 -8.25 7.77 -5.46
CA TYR A 110 -9.55 8.42 -5.23
C TYR A 110 -10.72 7.73 -5.95
N ARG A 111 -10.55 7.39 -7.23
CA ARG A 111 -11.51 6.58 -8.00
C ARG A 111 -10.78 5.71 -9.02
N GLY A 112 -11.51 4.81 -9.67
CA GLY A 112 -10.99 4.11 -10.84
C GLY A 112 -11.46 2.68 -10.95
N MET A 113 -10.53 1.76 -11.18
CA MET A 113 -10.80 0.34 -11.36
C MET A 113 -9.72 -0.50 -10.70
N VAL A 114 -10.12 -1.66 -10.17
CA VAL A 114 -9.23 -2.69 -9.62
C VAL A 114 -9.48 -4.03 -10.29
N VAL A 115 -8.56 -4.97 -10.10
CA VAL A 115 -8.75 -6.37 -10.47
C VAL A 115 -8.86 -7.18 -9.18
N ALA A 116 -10.04 -7.74 -8.90
CA ALA A 116 -10.33 -8.46 -7.66
C ALA A 116 -11.39 -9.55 -7.89
N GLY A 117 -11.52 -10.49 -6.96
CA GLY A 117 -12.62 -11.45 -6.91
C GLY A 117 -13.81 -10.91 -6.10
N SER A 118 -15.03 -11.37 -6.40
CA SER A 118 -16.23 -11.00 -5.62
C SER A 118 -16.29 -11.71 -4.26
N GLU A 119 -15.53 -12.80 -4.13
CA GLU A 119 -15.32 -13.60 -2.94
C GLU A 119 -14.03 -14.42 -3.07
N TRP A 120 -13.61 -15.06 -1.98
CA TRP A 120 -12.42 -15.92 -1.98
C TRP A 120 -12.58 -17.08 -2.97
N GLY A 121 -11.58 -17.25 -3.84
CA GLY A 121 -11.57 -18.27 -4.88
C GLY A 121 -12.39 -17.92 -6.13
N ALA A 122 -13.07 -16.76 -6.15
CA ALA A 122 -13.71 -16.28 -7.36
C ALA A 122 -12.68 -15.86 -8.40
N GLN A 123 -13.05 -16.00 -9.68
CA GLN A 123 -12.21 -15.51 -10.78
C GLN A 123 -12.00 -13.99 -10.64
N MET A 124 -10.77 -13.56 -10.86
CA MET A 124 -10.40 -12.14 -10.87
C MET A 124 -11.13 -11.40 -11.98
N GLN A 125 -11.76 -10.29 -11.63
CA GLN A 125 -12.56 -9.46 -12.54
C GLN A 125 -12.17 -7.99 -12.37
N ARG A 126 -12.36 -7.22 -13.44
CA ARG A 126 -12.23 -5.76 -13.38
C ARG A 126 -13.46 -5.19 -12.69
N MET A 127 -13.26 -4.47 -11.60
CA MET A 127 -14.32 -3.89 -10.78
C MET A 127 -14.14 -2.39 -10.66
N ALA A 128 -15.24 -1.66 -10.75
CA ALA A 128 -15.23 -0.21 -10.58
C ALA A 128 -15.05 0.15 -9.10
N VAL A 129 -14.10 1.04 -8.85
CA VAL A 129 -13.91 1.68 -7.55
C VAL A 129 -14.57 3.05 -7.62
N PRO A 130 -15.66 3.29 -6.86
CA PRO A 130 -16.32 4.58 -6.86
C PRO A 130 -15.40 5.63 -6.19
N GLU A 131 -15.82 6.89 -6.26
CA GLU A 131 -15.14 7.98 -5.56
C GLU A 131 -14.96 7.67 -4.07
N ALA A 132 -13.82 8.09 -3.55
CA ALA A 132 -13.47 7.88 -2.16
C ALA A 132 -14.43 8.61 -1.22
N ARG A 133 -14.68 7.99 -0.08
CA ARG A 133 -15.65 8.49 0.88
C ARG A 133 -15.22 9.86 1.40
N ALA A 134 -16.13 10.82 1.45
CA ALA A 134 -15.87 12.13 2.04
C ALA A 134 -15.26 12.01 3.45
N GLY A 135 -14.24 12.82 3.72
CA GLY A 135 -13.48 12.77 4.99
C GLY A 135 -12.43 11.66 5.09
N SER A 136 -12.25 10.84 4.04
CA SER A 136 -11.10 9.92 3.92
C SER A 136 -9.81 10.66 3.55
N LEU A 137 -8.69 9.95 3.69
CA LEU A 137 -7.39 10.42 3.21
C LEU A 137 -7.42 10.72 1.70
N GLU A 138 -7.99 9.81 0.91
CA GLU A 138 -8.10 9.96 -0.55
C GLU A 138 -8.95 11.17 -0.93
N ALA A 139 -10.07 11.41 -0.26
CA ALA A 139 -10.90 12.58 -0.50
C ALA A 139 -10.13 13.88 -0.17
N LEU A 140 -9.34 13.89 0.90
CA LEU A 140 -8.51 15.05 1.25
C LEU A 140 -7.43 15.32 0.18
N LEU A 141 -6.79 14.27 -0.32
CA LEU A 141 -5.78 14.38 -1.37
C LEU A 141 -6.41 14.81 -2.71
N HIS A 142 -7.59 14.31 -3.04
CA HIS A 142 -8.35 14.77 -4.21
C HIS A 142 -8.66 16.28 -4.13
N GLU A 143 -9.16 16.75 -2.98
CA GLU A 143 -9.53 18.15 -2.80
C GLU A 143 -8.32 19.10 -2.81
N GLN A 144 -7.18 18.68 -2.24
CA GLN A 144 -6.01 19.57 -2.08
C GLN A 144 -4.97 19.43 -3.19
N VAL A 145 -4.81 18.23 -3.74
CA VAL A 145 -3.83 17.89 -4.78
C VAL A 145 -4.52 17.77 -6.14
N GLY A 146 -5.48 16.84 -6.26
CA GLY A 146 -6.33 16.67 -7.45
C GLY A 146 -5.60 16.14 -8.70
N GLU A 147 -4.39 15.62 -8.54
CA GLU A 147 -3.59 14.99 -9.59
C GLU A 147 -2.70 13.89 -9.00
N ASP A 148 -2.22 12.99 -9.86
CA ASP A 148 -1.29 11.93 -9.46
C ASP A 148 -0.02 12.53 -8.87
N ALA A 149 0.36 12.10 -7.66
CA ALA A 149 1.44 12.73 -6.92
C ALA A 149 2.20 11.79 -5.99
N LEU A 150 3.50 12.05 -5.84
CA LEU A 150 4.35 11.50 -4.80
C LEU A 150 4.41 12.48 -3.62
N LEU A 151 4.16 11.96 -2.42
CA LEU A 151 4.37 12.66 -1.15
C LEU A 151 5.50 11.97 -0.38
N VAL A 152 6.67 12.62 -0.28
CA VAL A 152 7.76 12.14 0.59
C VAL A 152 7.58 12.75 1.98
N LEU A 153 7.20 11.92 2.95
CA LEU A 153 6.71 12.40 4.25
C LEU A 153 7.88 12.83 5.14
N PRO A 154 7.90 14.07 5.69
CA PRO A 154 8.99 14.52 6.55
C PRO A 154 9.04 13.74 7.88
N ARG A 155 10.26 13.45 8.36
CA ARG A 155 10.50 12.83 9.68
C ARG A 155 10.46 13.84 10.83
N GLY A 156 10.66 15.11 10.54
CA GLY A 156 10.67 16.22 11.50
C GLY A 156 9.41 17.09 11.40
N ASP A 157 9.61 18.41 11.33
CA ASP A 157 8.51 19.37 11.18
C ASP A 157 7.70 19.08 9.92
N ARG A 158 6.37 19.02 10.07
CA ARG A 158 5.46 18.56 9.02
C ARG A 158 4.06 19.15 9.18
N PRO A 159 3.27 19.21 8.10
CA PRO A 159 1.90 19.72 8.15
C PRO A 159 1.04 18.88 9.09
N ALA A 160 0.22 19.53 9.92
CA ALA A 160 -0.68 18.86 10.88
C ALA A 160 -1.64 17.86 10.20
N ALA A 161 -1.94 18.03 8.92
CA ALA A 161 -2.75 17.10 8.15
C ALA A 161 -2.14 15.69 8.05
N LEU A 162 -0.80 15.57 8.11
CA LEU A 162 -0.12 14.27 8.06
C LEU A 162 -0.20 13.49 9.40
N ASP A 163 -0.40 14.20 10.51
CA ASP A 163 -0.54 13.62 11.85
C ASP A 163 -2.01 13.42 12.26
N ARG A 164 -2.95 13.86 11.43
CA ARG A 164 -4.38 13.61 11.63
C ARG A 164 -4.70 12.16 11.29
N GLN A 165 -5.43 11.48 12.18
CA GLN A 165 -6.02 10.18 11.86
C GLN A 165 -7.17 10.37 10.87
N LEU A 166 -7.04 9.76 9.69
CA LEU A 166 -8.03 9.72 8.63
C LEU A 166 -8.23 8.28 8.20
N ASP A 167 -9.44 7.98 7.75
CA ASP A 167 -9.73 6.68 7.17
C ASP A 167 -9.07 6.58 5.79
N HIS A 168 -8.23 5.57 5.59
CA HIS A 168 -7.51 5.30 4.35
C HIS A 168 -8.12 4.07 3.67
N ARG A 169 -8.45 4.17 2.38
CA ARG A 169 -9.05 3.08 1.60
C ARG A 169 -8.12 1.87 1.53
N ALA A 170 -8.65 0.68 1.80
CA ALA A 170 -7.96 -0.60 1.72
C ALA A 170 -8.79 -1.64 0.96
N ILE A 171 -8.36 -2.05 -0.24
CA ILE A 171 -9.00 -3.04 -1.10
C ILE A 171 -8.08 -4.25 -1.27
N GLY A 172 -8.49 -5.41 -0.76
CA GLY A 172 -7.73 -6.65 -0.94
C GLY A 172 -8.03 -7.37 -2.25
N VAL A 173 -7.60 -8.64 -2.33
CA VAL A 173 -7.91 -9.55 -3.43
C VAL A 173 -9.42 -9.83 -3.60
N VAL A 174 -10.22 -9.54 -2.58
CA VAL A 174 -11.68 -9.59 -2.63
C VAL A 174 -12.24 -8.17 -2.55
N TYR A 175 -13.10 -7.82 -3.50
CA TYR A 175 -13.75 -6.53 -3.55
C TYR A 175 -15.26 -6.66 -3.78
N ARG A 176 -16.04 -5.88 -3.01
CA ARG A 176 -17.49 -5.76 -3.15
C ARG A 176 -17.85 -4.28 -3.26
N PRO A 177 -18.00 -3.74 -4.48
CA PRO A 177 -18.26 -2.31 -4.69
C PRO A 177 -19.47 -1.80 -3.89
N GLU A 178 -20.49 -2.64 -3.70
CA GLU A 178 -21.71 -2.31 -2.96
C GLU A 178 -21.47 -2.06 -1.46
N ARG A 179 -20.34 -2.55 -0.93
CA ARG A 179 -19.93 -2.44 0.47
C ARG A 179 -18.80 -1.45 0.70
N GLU A 180 -18.31 -0.82 -0.36
CA GLU A 180 -17.18 0.12 -0.33
C GLU A 180 -17.27 1.14 0.80
N ARG A 181 -18.44 1.78 0.92
CA ARG A 181 -18.69 2.85 1.91
C ARG A 181 -18.49 2.42 3.37
N TRP A 182 -18.60 1.13 3.65
CA TRP A 182 -18.70 0.58 5.01
C TRP A 182 -17.49 -0.28 5.41
N GLY A 183 -16.83 -0.97 4.48
CA GLY A 183 -15.90 -2.05 4.81
C GLY A 183 -14.44 -1.85 4.45
N ASN A 184 -14.13 -0.94 3.52
CA ASN A 184 -12.80 -0.86 2.90
C ASN A 184 -11.99 0.33 3.38
N TYR A 185 -12.13 0.72 4.64
CA TYR A 185 -11.43 1.89 5.19
C TYR A 185 -10.80 1.58 6.54
N VAL A 186 -9.52 1.91 6.67
CA VAL A 186 -8.73 1.65 7.87
C VAL A 186 -8.26 2.97 8.48
N PRO A 187 -8.54 3.23 9.77
CA PRO A 187 -8.02 4.41 10.45
C PRO A 187 -6.51 4.49 10.35
N THR A 188 -5.99 5.59 9.83
CA THR A 188 -4.58 5.75 9.46
C THR A 188 -4.09 7.14 9.82
N VAL A 189 -2.95 7.22 10.51
CA VAL A 189 -2.14 8.44 10.57
C VAL A 189 -1.06 8.31 9.51
N LEU A 190 -1.13 9.12 8.45
CA LEU A 190 -0.31 8.92 7.24
C LEU A 190 1.20 8.95 7.56
N ALA A 191 1.63 9.91 8.39
CA ALA A 191 3.02 10.07 8.79
C ALA A 191 3.54 9.00 9.76
N GLU A 192 2.65 8.24 10.39
CA GLU A 192 3.02 7.08 11.20
C GLU A 192 3.11 5.81 10.38
N ARG A 193 2.26 5.70 9.35
CA ARG A 193 2.11 4.51 8.54
C ARG A 193 3.17 4.40 7.44
N TYR A 194 3.52 5.50 6.78
CA TYR A 194 4.43 5.46 5.62
C TYR A 194 5.60 6.45 5.74
N ASP A 195 6.62 6.25 4.92
CA ASP A 195 7.73 7.18 4.69
C ASP A 195 7.51 7.98 3.41
N ALA A 196 6.83 7.39 2.44
CA ALA A 196 6.36 8.02 1.22
C ALA A 196 4.98 7.48 0.82
N PHE A 197 4.21 8.28 0.09
CA PHE A 197 2.88 7.90 -0.36
C PHE A 197 2.68 8.30 -1.83
N LEU A 198 2.29 7.32 -2.65
CA LEU A 198 1.90 7.52 -4.04
C LEU A 198 0.39 7.65 -4.10
N TYR A 199 -0.08 8.84 -4.44
CA TYR A 199 -1.49 9.15 -4.63
C TYR A 199 -1.83 9.17 -6.12
N PHE A 200 -2.96 8.57 -6.46
CA PHE A 200 -3.49 8.56 -7.81
C PHE A 200 -4.94 9.05 -7.80
N ASP A 201 -5.24 10.05 -8.63
CA ASP A 201 -6.58 10.63 -8.65
C ASP A 201 -7.57 9.69 -9.38
N ASP A 202 -7.10 9.06 -10.45
CA ASP A 202 -7.89 8.15 -11.28
C ASP A 202 -7.05 6.92 -11.67
N THR A 203 -7.44 5.74 -11.17
CA THR A 203 -6.74 4.49 -11.45
C THR A 203 -7.40 3.70 -12.58
N ARG A 204 -6.57 3.03 -13.38
CA ARG A 204 -7.00 2.08 -14.42
C ARG A 204 -6.66 0.66 -13.95
N PRO A 205 -7.40 -0.37 -14.38
CA PRO A 205 -7.11 -1.72 -13.92
C PRO A 205 -5.79 -2.20 -14.53
N LEU A 206 -5.01 -2.98 -13.77
CA LEU A 206 -3.88 -3.71 -14.33
C LEU A 206 -4.32 -4.52 -15.55
N GLN A 207 -3.46 -4.58 -16.57
CA GLN A 207 -3.55 -5.63 -17.58
C GLN A 207 -2.64 -6.77 -17.11
N PRO A 208 -3.20 -7.91 -16.65
CA PRO A 208 -2.38 -9.03 -16.23
C PRO A 208 -1.60 -9.54 -17.44
N LEU A 209 -0.31 -9.83 -17.25
CA LEU A 209 0.52 -10.46 -18.28
C LEU A 209 0.00 -11.87 -18.60
N HIS A 210 -0.57 -12.54 -17.58
CA HIS A 210 -1.27 -13.80 -17.68
C HIS A 210 -2.52 -13.74 -16.78
N LEU A 211 -3.69 -14.07 -17.33
CA LEU A 211 -4.88 -14.42 -16.55
C LEU A 211 -4.95 -15.94 -16.59
N GLU A 212 -4.45 -16.61 -15.56
CA GLU A 212 -4.69 -18.05 -15.40
C GLU A 212 -6.21 -18.27 -15.30
N ARG A 213 -6.71 -19.28 -16.00
CA ARG A 213 -8.14 -19.62 -15.94
C ARG A 213 -8.43 -20.21 -14.57
N ALA A 214 -9.63 -19.99 -14.04
CA ALA A 214 -10.07 -20.58 -12.77
C ALA A 214 -9.87 -22.11 -12.74
N ASP A 215 -9.98 -22.74 -13.91
CA ASP A 215 -9.84 -24.18 -14.14
C ASP A 215 -8.38 -24.68 -14.06
N GLU A 216 -7.38 -23.78 -14.14
CA GLU A 216 -5.96 -24.16 -14.20
C GLU A 216 -5.34 -24.42 -12.83
N HIS A 217 -5.90 -23.89 -11.74
CA HIS A 217 -5.50 -24.20 -10.35
C HIS A 217 -6.66 -23.98 -9.36
N VAL A 218 -7.66 -24.86 -9.39
CA VAL A 218 -8.40 -25.17 -8.15
C VAL A 218 -7.57 -26.22 -7.43
N PRO A 219 -6.89 -25.93 -6.30
CA PRO A 219 -6.35 -27.00 -5.48
C PRO A 219 -7.50 -27.96 -5.21
N PRO A 220 -7.35 -29.28 -5.45
CA PRO A 220 -8.42 -30.24 -5.23
C PRO A 220 -9.00 -29.96 -3.85
N LEU A 221 -10.32 -29.76 -3.81
CA LEU A 221 -11.10 -29.41 -2.62
C LEU A 221 -10.42 -30.03 -1.41
N ALA A 222 -9.96 -29.19 -0.47
CA ALA A 222 -9.53 -29.64 0.85
C ALA A 222 -10.78 -30.17 1.56
N HIS A 223 -11.20 -31.37 1.16
CA HIS A 223 -12.19 -32.15 1.84
C HIS A 223 -11.56 -32.57 3.17
N THR A 224 -12.10 -31.99 4.24
CA THR A 224 -12.26 -32.65 5.54
C THR A 224 -10.99 -32.84 6.38
N VAL A 225 -10.87 -32.04 7.45
CA VAL A 225 -10.69 -32.57 8.81
C VAL A 225 -11.54 -31.74 9.76
#